data_AF-A0A0J8WX81-F1
#
_entry.id   AF-A0A0J8WX81-F1
#
_cell.length_a   1.000
_cell.length_b   1.000
_cell.length_c   1.000
_cell.angle_alpha   90.00
_cell.angle_beta   90.00
_cell.angle_gamma   90.00
#
_symmetry.space_group_name_H-M   'P 1'
#
loop_
_entity.id
_entity.type
_entity.pdbx_description
1 polymer ?
#
loop_
_entity_poly.entity_id
_entity_poly.type
_entity_poly.pdbx_seq_one_letter_code
_entity_poly.pdbx_strand_id
1 'polypeptide(L)' 'MTNATHTVRTVTEHRFIVPCPWPNGGDWKDFGIALGWAENVAKEHGISITTDDWSRLRVEDDQLVIVLTIEGPEREP' A
#
# COMPACT_ATOMS: atom_id res chain seq x y z
N MET A 1 -31.47 -17.82 12.52
CA MET A 1 -31.66 -17.08 11.26
C MET A 1 -30.34 -16.36 10.99
N THR A 2 -29.64 -16.70 9.91
CA THR A 2 -28.30 -16.15 9.64
C THR A 2 -28.43 -15.11 8.54
N ASN A 3 -28.08 -13.86 8.84
CA ASN A 3 -28.04 -12.80 7.86
C ASN A 3 -26.63 -12.74 7.27
N ALA A 4 -26.53 -12.84 5.94
CA ALA A 4 -25.30 -12.60 5.21
C ALA A 4 -25.45 -11.29 4.45
N THR A 5 -24.56 -10.34 4.71
CA THR A 5 -24.52 -9.04 4.03
C THR A 5 -23.38 -9.07 3.02
N HIS A 6 -23.67 -8.74 1.76
CA HIS A 6 -22.67 -8.64 0.69
C HIS A 6 -22.49 -7.18 0.33
N THR A 7 -21.29 -6.65 0.56
CA THR A 7 -20.91 -5.28 0.22
C THR A 7 -19.83 -5.32 -0.84
N VAL A 8 -19.99 -4.54 -1.91
CA VAL A 8 -18.98 -4.39 -2.97
C VAL A 8 -18.39 -2.99 -2.86
N ARG A 9 -17.07 -2.89 -2.82
CA ARG A 9 -16.35 -1.62 -2.80
C ARG A 9 -15.22 -1.62 -3.81
N THR A 10 -14.99 -0.46 -4.41
CA THR A 10 -13.83 -0.23 -5.27
C THR A 10 -12.63 0.07 -4.39
N VAL A 11 -11.50 -0.59 -4.65
CA VAL A 11 -10.22 -0.31 -4.00
C VAL A 11 -9.18 0.10 -5.05
N THR A 12 -8.40 1.13 -4.74
CA THR A 12 -7.25 1.54 -5.54
C THR A 12 -5.98 1.14 -4.79
N GLU A 13 -5.13 0.34 -5.42
CA GLU A 13 -3.82 -0.04 -4.85
C GLU A 13 -2.70 0.77 -5.51
N HIS A 14 -1.99 1.55 -4.71
CA HIS A 14 -0.73 2.20 -5.10
C HIS A 14 0.44 1.31 -4.68
N ARG A 15 1.25 0.89 -5.65
CA ARG A 15 2.41 0.02 -5.44
C ARG A 15 3.70 0.80 -5.68
N PHE A 16 4.54 0.89 -4.67
CA PHE A 16 5.86 1.51 -4.73
C PHE A 16 6.91 0.41 -4.65
N ILE A 17 7.69 0.28 -5.72
CA ILE A 17 8.59 -0.86 -5.93
C ILE A 17 10.04 -0.43 -5.67
N VAL A 18 10.74 -1.22 -4.87
CA VAL A 18 12.17 -1.08 -4.58
C VAL A 18 12.88 -2.34 -5.10
N PRO A 19 13.71 -2.23 -6.15
CA PRO A 19 14.42 -3.38 -6.68
C PRO A 19 15.45 -3.90 -5.67
N CYS A 20 15.60 -5.22 -5.59
CA CYS A 20 16.51 -5.95 -4.72
C CYS A 20 17.37 -6.90 -5.56
N PRO A 21 18.31 -6.39 -6.37
CA PRO A 21 19.10 -7.21 -7.28
C PRO A 21 20.01 -8.19 -6.54
N TRP A 22 19.98 -9.46 -6.95
CA TRP A 22 20.94 -10.46 -6.48
C TRP A 22 22.33 -10.22 -7.12
N PRO A 23 23.46 -10.39 -6.39
CA PRO A 23 23.60 -10.82 -5.00
C PRO A 23 23.58 -9.67 -3.97
N ASN A 24 23.39 -8.44 -4.42
CA ASN A 24 23.63 -7.23 -3.61
C ASN A 24 22.48 -6.89 -2.66
N GLY A 25 21.26 -7.36 -2.94
CA GLY A 25 20.05 -6.96 -2.23
C GLY A 25 19.60 -5.53 -2.61
N GLY A 26 18.61 -5.01 -1.89
CA GLY A 26 18.09 -3.64 -2.08
C GLY A 26 18.88 -2.59 -1.30
N ASP A 27 18.85 -1.34 -1.80
CA ASP A 27 19.43 -0.19 -1.11
C ASP A 27 18.42 0.42 -0.13
N TRP A 28 18.87 0.68 1.11
CA TRP A 28 18.08 1.36 2.13
C TRP A 28 17.70 2.78 1.70
N LYS A 29 18.53 3.44 0.89
CA LYS A 29 18.22 4.75 0.31
C LYS A 29 17.03 4.68 -0.63
N ASP A 30 16.98 3.66 -1.49
CA ASP A 30 15.88 3.47 -2.43
C ASP A 30 14.59 3.11 -1.69
N PHE A 31 14.70 2.32 -0.62
CA PHE A 31 13.58 2.08 0.29
C PHE A 31 13.07 3.36 0.93
N GLY A 32 13.96 4.23 1.43
CA GLY A 32 13.58 5.52 2.01
C GLY A 32 12.86 6.44 1.01
N ILE A 33 13.27 6.43 -0.27
CA ILE A 33 12.60 7.18 -1.34
C ILE A 33 11.19 6.63 -1.60
N ALA A 34 11.07 5.30 -1.75
CA ALA A 34 9.77 4.66 -1.97
C ALA A 34 8.82 4.87 -0.80
N LEU A 35 9.32 4.81 0.44
CA LEU A 35 8.55 5.12 1.64
C LEU A 35 8.07 6.57 1.64
N GLY A 36 8.95 7.53 1.33
CA GLY A 36 8.57 8.94 1.24
C GLY A 36 7.50 9.21 0.18
N TRP A 37 7.54 8.51 -0.95
CA TRP A 37 6.47 8.57 -1.96
C TRP A 37 5.16 7.98 -1.44
N ALA A 38 5.22 6.83 -0.78
CA ALA A 38 4.04 6.20 -0.18
C ALA A 38 3.39 7.10 0.89
N GLU A 39 4.20 7.73 1.75
CA GLU A 39 3.72 8.68 2.76
C GLU A 39 3.08 9.92 2.14
N ASN A 40 3.64 10.43 1.04
CA ASN A 40 3.06 11.59 0.35
C ASN A 40 1.70 11.25 -0.25
N VAL A 41 1.56 10.10 -0.92
CA VAL A 41 0.26 9.67 -1.46
C VAL A 41 -0.73 9.41 -0.31
N ALA A 42 -0.31 8.80 0.79
CA ALA A 42 -1.18 8.63 1.96
C ALA A 42 -1.70 9.98 2.49
N LYS A 43 -0.82 10.99 2.61
CA LYS A 43 -1.21 12.35 3.02
C LYS A 43 -2.15 13.03 2.03
N GLU A 44 -1.92 12.89 0.72
CA GLU A 44 -2.80 13.43 -0.33
C GLU A 44 -4.23 12.89 -0.22
N HIS A 45 -4.36 11.64 0.23
CA HIS A 45 -5.64 10.98 0.45
C HIS A 45 -6.18 11.07 1.88
N GLY A 46 -5.53 11.88 2.74
CA GLY A 46 -5.98 12.11 4.12
C GLY A 46 -5.83 10.92 5.07
N ILE A 47 -5.00 9.94 4.71
CA ILE A 47 -4.75 8.74 5.52
C ILE A 47 -3.67 9.05 6.58
N SER A 48 -3.91 8.66 7.84
CA SER A 48 -2.98 8.94 8.93
C SER A 48 -1.84 7.92 8.95
N ILE A 49 -0.63 8.38 8.62
CA ILE A 49 0.56 7.52 8.59
C ILE A 49 1.08 7.10 9.98
N THR A 50 0.53 7.66 11.06
CA THR A 50 1.00 7.43 12.45
C THR A 50 0.19 6.39 13.21
N THR A 51 -1.02 6.08 12.76
CA THR A 51 -2.00 5.30 13.53
C THR A 51 -2.76 4.29 12.68
N ASP A 52 -2.87 4.52 11.38
CA ASP A 52 -3.66 3.66 10.53
C ASP A 52 -2.77 2.53 9.99
N ASP A 53 -3.37 1.40 9.68
CA ASP A 53 -2.71 0.31 8.96
C ASP A 53 -2.59 0.69 7.47
N TRP A 54 -1.95 1.84 7.24
CA TRP A 54 -2.06 2.64 6.03
C TRP A 54 -1.32 2.01 4.86
N SER A 55 -0.32 1.17 5.11
CA SER A 55 0.38 0.44 4.06
C SER A 55 0.76 -0.98 4.47
N ARG A 56 0.98 -1.82 3.45
CA ARG A 56 1.52 -3.17 3.57
C ARG A 56 2.87 -3.23 2.88
N LEU A 57 3.87 -3.79 3.56
CA LEU A 57 5.13 -4.16 2.90
C LEU A 57 5.03 -5.61 2.42
N ARG A 58 5.27 -5.84 1.12
CA ARG A 58 5.38 -7.17 0.52
C ARG A 58 6.83 -7.40 0.10
N VAL A 59 7.31 -8.60 0.33
CA VAL A 59 8.60 -9.07 -0.18
C VAL A 59 8.29 -9.99 -1.36
N GLU A 60 8.81 -9.65 -2.52
CA GLU A 60 8.75 -10.45 -3.74
C GLU A 60 10.19 -10.82 -4.14
N ASP A 61 10.37 -11.82 -5.02
CA ASP A 61 11.67 -12.50 -5.22
C ASP A 61 12.86 -11.54 -5.42
N ASP A 62 12.68 -10.49 -6.21
CA ASP A 62 13.71 -9.51 -6.58
C ASP A 62 13.33 -8.07 -6.18
N GLN A 63 12.34 -7.89 -5.30
CA GLN A 63 11.85 -6.55 -4.96
C GLN A 63 11.10 -6.47 -3.62
N LEU A 64 11.14 -5.29 -3.00
CA LEU A 64 10.25 -4.89 -1.92
C LEU A 64 9.16 -4.00 -2.47
N VAL A 65 7.90 -4.25 -2.09
CA VAL A 65 6.75 -3.49 -2.58
C VAL A 65 5.97 -2.92 -1.41
N ILE A 66 5.91 -1.59 -1.31
CA ILE A 66 5.00 -0.90 -0.39
C ILE A 66 3.66 -0.76 -1.11
N VAL A 67 2.60 -1.26 -0.50
CA VAL A 67 1.24 -1.23 -1.04
C VAL A 67 0.39 -0.34 -0.15
N LEU A 68 -0.15 0.73 -0.72
CA LEU A 68 -1.14 1.60 -0.10
C LEU A 68 -2.50 1.29 -0.75
N THR A 69 -3.47 0.84 0.04
CA THR A 69 -4.82 0.55 -0.43
C THR A 69 -5.74 1.69 -0.02
N ILE A 70 -6.41 2.29 -1.00
CA ILE A 70 -7.33 3.41 -0.80
C ILE A 70 -8.73 2.91 -1.11
N GLU A 71 -9.60 2.99 -0.13
CA GLU A 71 -11.01 2.63 -0.30
C GLU A 71 -11.71 3.74 -1.09
N GLY A 72 -12.31 3.38 -2.22
CA GLY A 72 -13.15 4.27 -3.00
C GLY A 72 -14.48 4.54 -2.30
N PRO A 73 -15.26 5.52 -2.78
CA PRO A 73 -16.58 5.81 -2.21
C PRO A 73 -17.44 4.54 -2.23
N GLU A 74 -18.05 4.25 -1.09
CA GLU A 74 -18.96 3.13 -0.92
C GLU A 74 -20.14 3.35 -1.89
N ARG A 75 -20.33 2.43 -2.84
CA ARG A 75 -21.53 2.42 -3.68
C ARG A 75 -22.53 1.52 -3.00
N GLU A 76 -23.65 2.11 -2.58
CA GLU A 76 -24.84 1.33 -2.25
C GLU A 76 -25.28 0.53 -3.49
N PRO A 77 -25.71 -0.74 -3.31
CA PRO A 77 -26.06 -1.65 -4.40
C PRO A 77 -27.28 -1.22 -5.23
#